data_AF-A0AAD5NAL1-F1
#
_entry.id   AF-A0AAD5NAL1-F1
#
_cell.length_a   1.000
_cell.length_b   1.000
_cell.length_c   1.000
_cell.angle_alpha   90.00
_cell.angle_beta   90.00
_cell.angle_gamma   90.00
#
_symmetry.space_group_name_H-M   'P 1'
#
loop_
_entity.id
_entity.type
_entity.pdbx_description
1 polymer ?
#
loop_
_entity_poly.entity_id
_entity_poly.type
_entity_poly.pdbx_seq_one_letter_code
_entity_poly.pdbx_strand_id
1 'polypeptide(L)'
;MEVLEEFYLLNDPFQIAHFNDPLVKTLNFFESLVQMENSRKIQFFKSLPGVLVRFEKRVLLQKVLPHLSCEFSTPDLIPFISPSIFLIIEYVTKEQFSSDILPKIIPLFSMNKPYQVAFVVPSQLRTSSRILLLKIALLLLKEWNCC
;
A
#
# COMPACT_ATOMS: atom_id res chain seq x y z
N MET A 1 33.83 17.34 31.69
CA MET A 1 32.36 17.49 31.67
C MET A 1 31.80 17.21 30.27
N GLU A 2 32.59 17.33 29.20
CA GLU A 2 32.17 17.02 27.81
C GLU A 2 32.10 15.52 27.48
N VAL A 3 32.95 14.67 28.10
CA VAL A 3 33.01 13.23 27.79
C VAL A 3 31.74 12.45 28.22
N LEU A 4 30.94 13.02 29.14
CA LEU A 4 29.73 12.37 29.63
C LEU A 4 28.50 12.66 28.76
N GLU A 5 28.49 13.74 27.97
CA GLU A 5 27.39 14.04 27.04
C GLU A 5 27.44 13.16 25.78
N GLU A 6 28.64 12.86 25.25
CA GLU A 6 28.79 11.93 24.11
C GLU A 6 28.36 10.50 24.46
N PHE A 7 28.57 10.06 25.71
CA PHE A 7 28.20 8.73 26.18
C PHE A 7 26.68 8.54 26.34
N TYR A 8 25.94 9.62 26.61
CA TYR A 8 24.48 9.61 26.68
C TYR A 8 23.82 9.62 25.29
N LEU A 9 24.42 10.31 24.31
CA LEU A 9 23.94 10.30 22.92
C LEU A 9 24.21 8.97 22.19
N LEU A 10 25.28 8.25 22.56
CA LEU A 10 25.63 6.94 21.98
C LEU A 10 24.91 5.76 22.63
N ASN A 11 24.33 5.93 23.82
CA ASN A 11 23.62 4.88 24.56
C ASN A 11 22.15 5.26 24.80
N ASP A 12 21.49 5.88 23.83
CA ASP A 12 20.05 6.05 23.90
C ASP A 12 19.38 4.67 23.74
N PRO A 13 18.81 4.06 24.81
CA PRO A 13 18.26 2.70 24.74
C PRO A 13 17.03 2.63 23.81
N PHE A 14 16.49 3.78 23.41
CA PHE A 14 15.40 3.89 22.43
C PHE A 14 15.84 3.62 20.99
N GLN A 15 17.13 3.79 20.64
CA GLN A 15 17.60 3.60 19.27
C GLN A 15 17.78 2.12 18.92
N ILE A 16 18.12 1.25 19.89
CA ILE A 16 18.55 -0.13 19.59
C ILE A 16 17.40 -1.14 19.70
N ALA A 17 16.34 -0.82 20.47
CA ALA A 17 15.20 -1.73 20.67
C ALA A 17 14.20 -1.80 19.49
N HIS A 18 14.26 -0.86 18.53
CA HIS A 18 13.24 -0.72 17.47
C HIS A 18 13.54 -1.47 16.17
N PHE A 19 14.71 -2.07 16.01
CA PHE A 19 15.15 -2.63 14.72
C PHE A 19 14.54 -4.00 14.34
N ASN A 20 13.78 -4.63 15.24
CA ASN A 20 13.15 -5.92 14.96
C ASN A 20 11.61 -5.86 14.83
N ASP A 21 11.00 -4.68 14.98
CA ASP A 21 9.56 -4.55 14.76
C ASP A 21 9.22 -4.71 13.26
N PRO A 22 8.32 -5.64 12.90
CA PRO A 22 7.84 -5.79 11.52
C PRO A 22 7.32 -4.50 10.90
N LEU A 23 6.74 -3.58 11.69
CA LEU A 23 6.27 -2.27 11.24
C LEU A 23 7.44 -1.37 10.81
N VAL A 24 8.48 -1.27 11.64
CA VAL A 24 9.67 -0.45 11.36
C VAL A 24 10.42 -1.00 10.15
N LYS A 25 10.61 -2.32 10.08
CA LYS A 25 11.22 -2.96 8.90
C LYS A 25 10.44 -2.70 7.62
N THR A 26 9.12 -2.72 7.70
CA THR A 26 8.24 -2.45 6.55
C THR A 26 8.38 -1.00 6.07
N LEU A 27 8.41 -0.04 6.99
CA LEU A 27 8.64 1.37 6.64
C LEU A 27 10.02 1.59 6.01
N ASN A 28 11.08 1.01 6.57
CA ASN A 28 12.42 1.10 6.00
C ASN A 28 12.49 0.45 4.60
N PHE A 29 11.76 -0.65 4.39
CA PHE A 29 11.66 -1.29 3.08
C PHE A 29 11.01 -0.36 2.05
N PHE A 30 9.93 0.35 2.44
CA PHE A 30 9.28 1.35 1.58
C PHE A 30 10.25 2.43 1.09
N GLU A 31 11.11 2.95 1.96
CA GLU A 31 12.11 3.96 1.60
C GLU A 31 13.13 3.44 0.58
N SER A 32 13.44 2.15 0.62
CA SER A 32 14.39 1.53 -0.31
C SER A 32 13.79 1.10 -1.66
N LEU A 33 12.45 1.09 -1.82
CA LEU A 33 11.77 0.47 -2.96
C LEU A 33 12.31 0.88 -4.32
N VAL A 34 12.62 2.16 -4.53
CA VAL A 34 13.04 2.68 -5.84
C VAL A 34 14.29 1.97 -6.37
N GLN A 35 15.19 1.54 -5.49
CA GLN A 35 16.47 0.92 -5.85
C GLN A 35 16.37 -0.62 -5.94
N MET A 36 15.23 -1.20 -5.61
CA MET A 36 15.08 -2.66 -5.48
C MET A 36 14.66 -3.32 -6.79
N GLU A 37 15.17 -4.52 -7.02
CA GLU A 37 14.72 -5.38 -8.11
C GLU A 37 13.27 -5.85 -7.90
N ASN A 38 12.54 -6.02 -9.01
CA ASN A 38 11.13 -6.42 -9.00
C ASN A 38 10.89 -7.76 -8.29
N SER A 39 11.81 -8.72 -8.40
CA SER A 39 11.75 -10.02 -7.71
C SER A 39 11.60 -9.86 -6.18
N ARG A 40 12.41 -8.97 -5.59
CA ARG A 40 12.40 -8.67 -4.16
C ARG A 40 11.18 -7.85 -3.74
N LYS A 41 10.74 -6.92 -4.60
CA LYS A 41 9.47 -6.20 -4.41
C LYS A 41 8.27 -7.15 -4.36
N ILE A 42 8.19 -8.11 -5.28
CA ILE A 42 7.11 -9.11 -5.32
C ILE A 42 7.05 -9.89 -4.01
N GLN A 43 8.20 -10.37 -3.51
CA GLN A 43 8.24 -11.11 -2.25
C GLN A 43 7.75 -10.27 -1.07
N PHE A 44 8.11 -8.99 -1.02
CA PHE A 44 7.63 -8.06 -0.01
C PHE A 44 6.14 -7.77 -0.11
N PHE A 45 5.63 -7.44 -1.30
CA PHE A 45 4.20 -7.15 -1.47
C PHE A 45 3.31 -8.35 -1.17
N LYS A 46 3.80 -9.59 -1.37
CA LYS A 46 3.09 -10.80 -0.94
C LYS A 46 2.95 -10.92 0.58
N SER A 47 3.95 -10.52 1.36
CA SER A 47 3.90 -10.61 2.83
C SER A 47 3.27 -9.38 3.49
N LEU A 48 3.21 -8.25 2.75
CA LEU A 48 2.77 -6.96 3.25
C LEU A 48 1.36 -6.97 3.88
N PRO A 49 0.30 -7.60 3.32
CA PRO A 49 -1.04 -7.56 3.90
C PRO A 49 -1.12 -8.02 5.35
N GLY A 50 -0.31 -9.03 5.73
CA GLY A 50 -0.27 -9.54 7.11
C GLY A 50 0.35 -8.56 8.11
N VAL A 51 1.18 -7.62 7.64
CA VAL A 51 1.75 -6.55 8.47
C VAL A 51 0.85 -5.32 8.47
N LEU A 52 0.16 -5.04 7.36
CA LEU A 52 -0.69 -3.85 7.22
C LEU A 52 -1.82 -3.75 8.24
N VAL A 53 -2.39 -4.88 8.63
CA VAL A 53 -3.45 -4.93 9.67
C VAL A 53 -3.01 -4.41 11.04
N ARG A 54 -1.69 -4.29 11.27
CA ARG A 54 -1.11 -3.77 12.51
C ARG A 54 -0.84 -2.27 12.49
N PHE A 55 -0.87 -1.62 11.32
CA PHE A 55 -0.66 -0.18 11.23
C PHE A 55 -1.94 0.59 11.59
N GLU A 56 -1.77 1.74 12.22
CA GLU A 56 -2.85 2.71 12.36
C GLU A 56 -3.27 3.26 10.98
N LYS A 57 -4.56 3.55 10.84
CA LYS A 57 -5.15 4.13 9.63
C LYS A 57 -4.36 5.33 9.08
N ARG A 58 -3.88 6.20 9.96
CA ARG A 58 -3.13 7.41 9.56
C ARG A 58 -1.81 7.04 8.86
N VAL A 59 -1.09 6.05 9.36
CA VAL A 59 0.17 5.57 8.77
C VAL A 59 -0.10 4.89 7.43
N LEU A 60 -1.17 4.10 7.33
CA LEU A 60 -1.59 3.48 6.07
C LEU A 60 -1.81 4.53 4.97
N LEU A 61 -2.51 5.62 5.28
CA LEU A 61 -2.83 6.65 4.28
C LEU A 61 -1.68 7.60 3.98
N GLN A 62 -0.92 8.02 4.99
CA GLN A 62 0.11 9.06 4.82
C GLN A 62 1.47 8.50 4.43
N LYS A 63 1.75 7.23 4.77
CA LYS A 63 3.04 6.60 4.49
C LYS A 63 2.89 5.45 3.51
N VAL A 64 2.05 4.46 3.78
CA VAL A 64 2.01 3.25 2.95
C VAL A 64 1.42 3.53 1.56
N LEU A 65 0.23 4.12 1.49
CA LEU A 65 -0.51 4.32 0.24
C LEU A 65 0.28 5.10 -0.83
N PRO A 66 1.00 6.20 -0.51
CA PRO A 66 1.86 6.88 -1.48
C PRO A 66 2.89 5.96 -2.13
N HIS A 67 3.59 5.13 -1.34
CA HIS A 67 4.61 4.22 -1.87
C HIS A 67 3.99 3.13 -2.76
N LEU A 68 2.84 2.58 -2.37
CA LEU A 68 2.12 1.60 -3.20
C LEU A 68 1.68 2.22 -4.54
N SER A 69 1.25 3.47 -4.51
CA SER A 69 0.75 4.17 -5.70
C SER A 69 1.86 4.52 -6.68
N CYS A 70 3.09 4.76 -6.21
CA CYS A 70 4.24 4.95 -7.09
C CYS A 70 4.58 3.69 -7.91
N GLU A 71 4.29 2.51 -7.38
CA GLU A 71 4.58 1.23 -8.05
C GLU A 71 3.51 0.84 -9.08
N PHE A 72 2.43 1.63 -9.20
CA PHE A 72 1.36 1.40 -10.17
C PHE A 72 1.81 1.52 -11.62
N SER A 73 2.94 2.17 -11.89
CA SER A 73 3.56 2.22 -13.21
C SER A 73 4.21 0.89 -13.63
N THR A 74 4.29 -0.10 -12.73
CA THR A 74 4.89 -1.42 -13.00
C THR A 74 3.80 -2.52 -13.01
N PRO A 75 3.24 -2.88 -14.19
CA PRO A 75 2.12 -3.81 -14.31
C PRO A 75 2.34 -5.16 -13.60
N ASP A 76 3.56 -5.72 -13.70
CA ASP A 76 3.89 -7.02 -13.12
C ASP A 76 3.79 -7.05 -11.58
N LEU A 77 3.83 -5.89 -10.91
CA LEU A 77 3.71 -5.77 -9.46
C LEU A 77 2.26 -5.60 -8.98
N ILE A 78 1.38 -5.12 -9.85
CA ILE A 78 -0.04 -4.84 -9.54
C ILE A 78 -0.76 -5.98 -8.83
N PRO A 79 -0.69 -7.26 -9.28
CA PRO A 79 -1.41 -8.34 -8.60
C PRO A 79 -0.96 -8.56 -7.15
N PHE A 80 0.27 -8.15 -6.81
CA PHE A 80 0.81 -8.29 -5.45
C PHE A 80 0.53 -7.06 -4.57
N ILE A 81 0.46 -5.87 -5.18
CA ILE A 81 0.12 -4.62 -4.48
C ILE A 81 -1.39 -4.53 -4.19
N SER A 82 -2.21 -5.05 -5.11
CA SER A 82 -3.66 -4.97 -5.09
C SER A 82 -4.32 -5.45 -3.78
N PRO A 83 -3.94 -6.60 -3.19
CA PRO A 83 -4.44 -7.01 -1.87
C PRO A 83 -4.20 -5.99 -0.76
N SER A 84 -3.04 -5.31 -0.78
CA SER A 84 -2.70 -4.28 0.21
C SER A 84 -3.57 -3.03 0.07
N ILE A 85 -3.90 -2.64 -1.17
CA ILE A 85 -4.78 -1.51 -1.45
C ILE A 85 -6.22 -1.80 -0.98
N PHE A 86 -6.76 -3.00 -1.26
CA PHE A 86 -8.10 -3.33 -0.77
C PHE A 86 -8.20 -3.34 0.74
N LEU A 87 -7.17 -3.86 1.41
CA LEU A 87 -7.12 -3.81 2.86
C LEU A 87 -7.18 -2.37 3.37
N ILE A 88 -6.42 -1.44 2.77
CA ILE A 88 -6.46 -0.02 3.16
C ILE A 88 -7.85 0.58 2.92
N ILE A 89 -8.52 0.21 1.82
CA ILE A 89 -9.86 0.73 1.50
C ILE A 89 -10.90 0.31 2.56
N GLU A 90 -10.73 -0.85 3.19
CA GLU A 90 -11.62 -1.29 4.28
C GLU A 90 -11.56 -0.38 5.52
N TYR A 91 -10.48 0.39 5.70
CA TYR A 91 -10.30 1.32 6.84
C TYR A 91 -10.72 2.76 6.54
N VAL A 92 -11.08 3.11 5.30
CA VAL A 92 -11.44 4.50 4.92
C VAL A 92 -12.93 4.69 4.74
N THR A 93 -13.41 5.92 4.94
CA THR A 93 -14.79 6.26 4.61
C THR A 93 -14.96 6.44 3.10
N LYS A 94 -16.21 6.50 2.64
CA LYS A 94 -16.52 6.71 1.23
C LYS A 94 -15.95 8.02 0.69
N GLU A 95 -15.98 9.08 1.49
CA GLU A 95 -15.48 10.41 1.14
C GLU A 95 -13.96 10.38 0.96
N GLN A 96 -13.26 9.73 1.90
CA GLN A 96 -11.80 9.54 1.83
C GLN A 96 -11.37 8.65 0.69
N PHE A 97 -12.17 7.61 0.37
CA PHE A 97 -11.92 6.79 -0.81
C PHE A 97 -11.95 7.64 -2.08
N SER A 98 -12.96 8.48 -2.26
CA SER A 98 -13.09 9.35 -3.42
C SER A 98 -12.02 10.44 -3.50
N SER A 99 -11.59 11.02 -2.37
CA SER A 99 -10.58 12.08 -2.37
C SER A 99 -9.14 11.58 -2.44
N ASP A 100 -8.82 10.47 -1.75
CA ASP A 100 -7.42 10.10 -1.47
C ASP A 100 -6.98 8.87 -2.27
N ILE A 101 -7.89 7.90 -2.48
CA ILE A 101 -7.56 6.60 -3.07
C ILE A 101 -7.91 6.55 -4.56
N LEU A 102 -9.15 6.91 -4.91
CA LEU A 102 -9.65 6.88 -6.28
C LEU A 102 -8.73 7.59 -7.30
N PRO A 103 -8.27 8.84 -7.08
CA PRO A 103 -7.39 9.52 -8.05
C PRO A 103 -6.06 8.79 -8.28
N LYS A 104 -5.60 7.99 -7.32
CA LYS A 104 -4.37 7.19 -7.44
C LYS A 104 -4.60 5.91 -8.23
N ILE A 105 -5.81 5.35 -8.20
CA ILE A 105 -6.16 4.10 -8.89
C ILE A 105 -6.68 4.37 -10.31
N ILE A 106 -7.25 5.54 -10.61
CA ILE A 106 -7.71 5.91 -11.97
C ILE A 106 -6.68 5.57 -13.07
N PRO A 107 -5.38 5.92 -12.94
CA PRO A 107 -4.37 5.58 -13.93
C PRO A 107 -4.21 4.07 -14.20
N LEU A 108 -4.53 3.21 -13.23
CA LEU A 108 -4.49 1.76 -13.42
C LEU A 108 -5.50 1.27 -14.46
N PHE A 109 -6.66 1.93 -14.56
CA PHE A 109 -7.72 1.56 -15.49
C PHE A 109 -7.48 2.07 -16.91
N SER A 110 -6.64 3.10 -17.07
CA SER A 110 -6.27 3.64 -18.39
C SER A 110 -5.14 2.87 -19.07
N MET A 111 -4.51 1.89 -18.40
CA MET A 111 -3.44 1.07 -18.97
C MET A 111 -3.99 0.06 -19.99
N ASN A 112 -3.89 0.43 -21.28
CA ASN A 112 -4.34 -0.31 -22.47
C ASN A 112 -3.59 -1.63 -22.79
N LYS A 113 -3.12 -2.40 -21.81
CA LYS A 113 -2.56 -3.75 -22.07
C LYS A 113 -3.55 -4.85 -21.67
N PRO A 114 -4.04 -5.68 -22.62
CA PRO A 114 -5.21 -6.54 -22.42
C PRO A 114 -4.96 -7.83 -21.61
N TYR A 115 -4.00 -7.87 -20.68
CA TYR A 115 -3.64 -9.14 -20.04
C TYR A 115 -3.59 -9.18 -18.50
N GLN A 116 -3.87 -8.09 -17.78
CA GLN A 116 -3.90 -8.14 -16.30
C GLN A 116 -5.03 -7.30 -15.65
N VAL A 117 -5.96 -6.76 -16.44
CA VAL A 117 -7.21 -6.14 -15.92
C VAL A 117 -8.20 -7.21 -15.43
N ALA A 118 -7.85 -8.49 -15.55
CA ALA A 118 -8.33 -9.48 -14.60
C ALA A 118 -7.65 -9.18 -13.27
N PHE A 119 -8.22 -8.21 -12.56
CA PHE A 119 -8.29 -8.17 -11.12
C PHE A 119 -8.22 -9.60 -10.58
N VAL A 120 -7.04 -10.08 -10.21
CA VAL A 120 -6.90 -11.37 -9.53
C VAL A 120 -7.43 -11.08 -8.14
N VAL A 121 -8.75 -11.18 -7.99
CA VAL A 121 -9.40 -11.37 -6.71
C VAL A 121 -8.78 -12.68 -6.22
N PRO A 122 -7.96 -12.72 -5.16
CA PRO A 122 -7.68 -13.99 -4.55
C PRO A 122 -9.03 -14.59 -4.18
N SER A 123 -9.29 -15.82 -4.62
CA SER A 123 -10.55 -16.58 -4.49
C SER A 123 -11.04 -16.78 -3.04
N GLN A 124 -10.38 -16.13 -2.08
CA GLN A 124 -10.62 -16.15 -0.65
C GLN A 124 -11.28 -14.88 -0.08
N LEU A 125 -11.58 -13.85 -0.89
CA LEU A 125 -12.22 -12.63 -0.38
C LEU A 125 -13.72 -12.86 -0.11
N ARG A 126 -14.01 -13.13 1.16
CA ARG A 126 -15.31 -13.32 1.81
C ARG A 126 -16.22 -12.10 1.59
N THR A 127 -17.10 -12.18 0.58
CA THR A 127 -18.40 -11.52 0.34
C THR A 127 -18.55 -9.99 0.46
N SER A 128 -17.83 -9.27 1.33
CA SER A 128 -18.01 -7.82 1.54
C SER A 128 -17.31 -6.95 0.50
N SER A 129 -16.17 -7.39 -0.05
CA SER A 129 -15.37 -6.58 -0.99
C SER A 129 -15.87 -6.69 -2.45
N ARG A 130 -16.68 -7.70 -2.80
CA ARG A 130 -17.31 -7.82 -4.14
C ARG A 130 -18.26 -6.66 -4.44
N ILE A 131 -18.95 -6.17 -3.41
CA ILE A 131 -19.82 -5.00 -3.54
C ILE A 131 -18.98 -3.75 -3.80
N LEU A 132 -17.83 -3.60 -3.14
CA LEU A 132 -16.92 -2.47 -3.35
C LEU A 132 -16.34 -2.47 -4.77
N LEU A 133 -16.02 -3.63 -5.33
CA LEU A 133 -15.56 -3.74 -6.72
C LEU A 133 -16.66 -3.48 -7.74
N LEU A 134 -17.87 -3.98 -7.48
CA LEU A 134 -19.05 -3.59 -8.25
C LEU A 134 -19.30 -2.08 -8.13
N LYS A 135 -19.07 -1.48 -6.96
CA LYS A 135 -19.28 -0.04 -6.71
C LYS A 135 -18.21 0.81 -7.37
N ILE A 136 -16.95 0.39 -7.37
CA ILE A 136 -15.85 1.03 -8.09
C ILE A 136 -16.08 0.88 -9.60
N ALA A 137 -16.41 -0.31 -10.08
CA ALA A 137 -16.78 -0.53 -11.48
C ALA A 137 -18.00 0.30 -11.91
N LEU A 138 -19.03 0.41 -11.06
CA LEU A 138 -20.21 1.26 -11.31
C LEU A 138 -19.90 2.75 -11.22
N LEU A 139 -19.04 3.20 -10.31
CA LEU A 139 -18.57 4.59 -10.24
C LEU A 139 -17.77 4.95 -11.48
N LEU A 140 -16.86 4.06 -11.91
CA LEU A 140 -16.09 4.22 -13.14
C LEU A 140 -16.99 4.19 -14.39
N LEU A 141 -18.00 3.33 -14.45
CA LEU A 141 -19.01 3.32 -15.52
C LEU A 141 -19.88 4.59 -15.52
N LYS A 142 -20.16 5.17 -14.35
CA LYS A 142 -20.95 6.39 -14.22
C LYS A 142 -20.16 7.64 -14.63
N GLU A 143 -18.86 7.68 -14.36
CA GLU A 143 -17.97 8.76 -14.81
C GLU A 143 -17.65 8.66 -16.31
N TRP A 144 -17.61 7.46 -16.90
CA TRP A 144 -17.46 7.27 -18.34
C TRP A 144 -18.70 7.63 -19.18
N ASN A 145 -19.91 7.61 -18.61
CA ASN A 145 -21.16 7.94 -19.31
C ASN A 145 -21.59 9.42 -19.17
N CYS A 146 -20.73 10.28 -18.61
CA CYS A 146 -20.98 11.72 -18.45
C CYS A 146 -20.10 12.62 -19.33
N CYS A 147 -19.41 12.07 -20.33
CA CYS A 147 -18.82 12.83 -21.45
C CYS A 147 -19.31 12.26 -22.78
#